data_AF-A0A9D9MIE6-F1
#
_entry.id   AF-A0A9D9MIE6-F1
#
_cell.length_a   1.000
_cell.length_b   1.000
_cell.length_c   1.000
_cell.angle_alpha   90.00
_cell.angle_beta   90.00
_cell.angle_gamma   90.00
#
_symmetry.space_group_name_H-M   'P 1'
#
loop_
_entity.id
_entity.type
_entity.pdbx_description
1 polymer ?
#
loop_
_entity_poly.entity_id
_entity_poly.type
_entity_poly.pdbx_seq_one_letter_code
_entity_poly.pdbx_strand_id
1 'polypeptide(L)'
;MSYILDALRRADAERERGGVPGLHTQTMAEPGDEADIAPRARGLKPWHWLAIGLAGGLAVAIAWSWRGEEPPPPVAVLPPAPPPPALPAPAAPAAIAPIAVTEAPPASPVAIAPMRAAPPPPAAAARPAAPAPASAAASTIPRIASLAELPPELRSGLPALAFGGSIYSGTPANRLLIVNGQLMHEGESLAPGVTLEQIKPKAAVLNIRGQRFEIGL
;
A
#
# COMPACT_ATOMS: atom_id res chain seq x y z
N MET A 1 -22.93 16.06 61.77
CA MET A 1 -22.84 16.76 60.47
C MET A 1 -22.38 15.77 59.40
N SER A 2 -23.22 14.78 59.03
CA SER A 2 -22.79 13.65 58.18
C SER A 2 -23.73 13.41 56.99
N TYR A 3 -24.30 14.49 56.45
CA TYR A 3 -25.20 14.42 55.30
C TYR A 3 -24.47 14.20 53.96
N ILE A 4 -23.18 14.52 53.90
CA ILE A 4 -22.38 14.40 52.66
C ILE A 4 -22.05 12.93 52.36
N LEU A 5 -21.76 12.13 53.39
CA LEU A 5 -21.44 10.71 53.22
C LEU A 5 -22.68 9.87 52.88
N ASP A 6 -23.82 10.21 53.49
CA ASP A 6 -25.09 9.53 53.22
C ASP A 6 -25.58 9.82 51.79
N ALA A 7 -25.42 11.08 51.33
CA ALA A 7 -25.74 11.48 49.96
C ALA A 7 -24.85 10.77 48.91
N LEU A 8 -23.55 10.61 49.19
CA LEU A 8 -22.65 9.84 48.33
C LEU A 8 -23.05 8.37 48.25
N ARG A 9 -23.32 7.74 49.41
CA ARG A 9 -23.67 6.32 49.47
C ARG A 9 -24.99 6.00 48.75
N ARG A 10 -25.95 6.93 48.80
CA ARG A 10 -27.23 6.79 48.10
C ARG A 10 -27.08 6.99 46.59
N ALA A 11 -26.23 7.91 46.15
CA ALA A 11 -25.94 8.13 44.73
C ALA A 11 -25.22 6.92 44.09
N ASP A 12 -24.32 6.25 44.82
CA ASP A 12 -23.67 5.01 44.36
C ASP A 12 -24.67 3.84 44.22
N ALA A 13 -25.55 3.66 45.22
CA ALA A 13 -26.57 2.60 45.17
C ALA A 13 -27.58 2.77 44.01
N GLU A 14 -27.84 4.00 43.56
CA GLU A 14 -28.68 4.28 42.39
C GLU A 14 -27.91 4.07 41.07
N ARG A 15 -26.60 4.34 41.03
CA ARG A 15 -25.72 4.03 39.89
C ARG A 15 -25.62 2.52 39.63
N GLU A 16 -25.52 1.71 40.68
CA GLU A 16 -25.48 0.24 40.56
C GLU A 16 -26.81 -0.35 40.06
N ARG A 17 -27.95 0.26 40.40
CA ARG A 17 -29.28 -0.19 39.96
C ARG A 17 -29.63 0.23 38.53
N GLY A 18 -28.96 1.23 37.98
CA GLY A 18 -29.19 1.78 36.63
C GLY A 18 -28.09 1.47 35.61
N GLY A 19 -27.24 0.48 35.87
CA GLY A 19 -26.04 0.19 35.08
C GLY A 19 -26.33 -0.24 33.64
N VAL A 20 -26.29 0.71 32.70
CA VAL A 20 -26.03 0.40 31.29
C VAL A 20 -24.56 -0.03 31.14
N PRO A 21 -24.27 -1.19 30.52
CA PRO A 21 -22.90 -1.66 30.35
C PRO A 21 -22.09 -0.69 29.48
N GLY A 22 -21.22 0.09 30.12
CA GLY A 22 -20.22 0.90 29.45
C GLY A 22 -19.02 0.03 29.08
N LEU A 23 -18.54 0.17 27.84
CA LEU A 23 -17.44 -0.61 27.23
C LEU A 23 -16.05 -0.37 27.86
N HIS A 24 -15.96 0.22 29.05
CA HIS A 24 -14.71 0.68 29.67
C HIS A 24 -14.47 0.18 31.10
N THR A 25 -15.32 -0.70 31.65
CA THR A 25 -15.13 -1.27 32.99
C THR A 25 -14.56 -2.70 32.93
N GLN A 26 -13.42 -2.87 32.29
CA GLN A 26 -12.53 -3.98 32.65
C GLN A 26 -11.38 -3.40 33.48
N THR A 27 -11.70 -3.15 34.75
CA THR A 27 -10.73 -2.85 35.79
C THR A 27 -9.97 -4.13 36.12
N MET A 28 -8.69 -4.13 35.77
CA MET A 28 -7.57 -4.46 36.66
C MET A 28 -7.99 -5.07 38.00
N ALA A 29 -7.85 -6.39 38.13
CA ALA A 29 -7.99 -7.10 39.40
C ALA A 29 -6.70 -7.87 39.69
N GLU A 30 -5.95 -7.39 40.68
CA GLU A 30 -4.89 -8.09 41.39
C GLU A 30 -4.73 -7.41 42.77
N PRO A 31 -4.18 -8.08 43.79
CA PRO A 31 -4.62 -9.36 44.37
C PRO A 31 -4.76 -9.22 45.90
N GLY A 32 -5.30 -10.25 46.57
CA GLY A 32 -5.16 -10.44 48.03
C GLY A 32 -6.48 -10.48 48.78
N ASP A 33 -6.97 -11.68 49.05
CA ASP A 33 -7.02 -12.18 50.43
C ASP A 33 -7.37 -13.67 50.40
N GLU A 34 -6.56 -14.43 51.11
CA GLU A 34 -6.49 -15.88 51.17
C GLU A 34 -7.30 -16.35 52.38
N ALA A 35 -8.31 -17.22 52.16
CA ALA A 35 -8.85 -18.06 53.23
C ALA A 35 -9.60 -19.27 52.65
N ASP A 36 -8.90 -20.41 52.70
CA ASP A 36 -9.39 -21.78 52.92
C ASP A 36 -10.36 -22.42 51.90
N ILE A 37 -9.91 -23.54 51.31
CA ILE A 37 -10.59 -24.84 51.13
C ILE A 37 -9.95 -25.59 49.95
N ALA A 38 -9.15 -26.62 50.29
CA ALA A 38 -8.77 -27.85 49.57
C ALA A 38 -8.28 -27.77 48.08
N PRO A 39 -7.28 -28.58 47.67
CA PRO A 39 -6.82 -28.64 46.29
C PRO A 39 -7.84 -29.40 45.43
N ARG A 40 -8.92 -28.72 45.04
CA ARG A 40 -9.73 -29.14 43.90
C ARG A 40 -8.81 -29.04 42.69
N ALA A 41 -8.39 -30.17 42.13
CA ALA A 41 -7.68 -30.21 40.86
C ALA A 41 -8.50 -29.41 39.84
N ARG A 42 -8.13 -28.13 39.67
CA ARG A 42 -8.81 -27.17 38.82
C ARG A 42 -8.37 -27.55 37.42
N GLY A 43 -9.07 -28.52 36.85
CA GLY A 43 -8.83 -29.00 35.50
C GLY A 43 -8.65 -27.80 34.60
N LEU A 44 -7.43 -27.64 34.08
CA LEU A 44 -7.09 -26.60 33.13
C LEU A 44 -8.14 -26.66 32.03
N LYS A 45 -8.96 -25.61 31.91
CA LYS A 45 -9.96 -25.49 30.85
C LYS A 45 -9.28 -25.82 29.51
N PRO A 46 -9.95 -26.53 28.57
CA PRO A 46 -9.33 -26.99 27.33
C PRO A 46 -8.69 -25.87 26.51
N TRP A 47 -9.12 -24.62 26.71
CA TRP A 47 -8.49 -23.42 26.13
C TRP A 47 -7.03 -23.22 26.56
N HIS A 48 -6.65 -23.56 27.78
CA HIS A 48 -5.25 -23.44 28.23
C HIS A 48 -4.34 -24.41 27.49
N TRP A 49 -4.82 -25.62 27.17
CA TRP A 49 -4.08 -26.56 26.32
C TRP A 49 -3.91 -26.03 24.89
N LEU A 50 -4.94 -25.34 24.36
CA LEU A 50 -4.85 -24.69 23.06
C LEU A 50 -3.88 -23.50 23.07
N ALA A 51 -3.89 -22.68 24.12
CA ALA A 51 -2.96 -21.57 24.30
C ALA A 51 -1.51 -22.05 24.47
N ILE A 52 -1.28 -23.13 25.23
CA ILE A 52 0.04 -23.74 25.39
C ILE A 52 0.52 -24.36 24.07
N GLY A 53 -0.36 -25.04 23.34
CA GLY A 53 -0.04 -25.59 22.02
C GLY A 53 0.33 -24.50 21.01
N LEU A 54 -0.42 -23.39 20.99
CA LEU A 54 -0.14 -22.24 20.14
C LEU A 54 1.20 -21.57 20.51
N ALA A 55 1.44 -21.35 21.80
CA ALA A 55 2.69 -20.76 22.28
C ALA A 55 3.91 -21.65 21.98
N GLY A 56 3.78 -22.96 22.18
CA GLY A 56 4.81 -23.94 21.83
C GLY A 56 5.07 -23.98 20.32
N GLY A 57 4.03 -24.00 19.50
CA GLY A 57 4.14 -23.98 18.04
C GLY A 57 4.81 -22.70 17.53
N LEU A 58 4.47 -21.55 18.09
CA LEU A 58 5.07 -20.27 17.75
C LEU A 58 6.56 -20.21 18.14
N ALA A 59 6.92 -20.72 19.33
CA ALA A 59 8.31 -20.80 19.76
C ALA A 59 9.16 -21.71 18.84
N VAL A 60 8.60 -22.84 18.38
CA VAL A 60 9.28 -23.72 17.42
C VAL A 60 9.43 -23.03 16.07
N ALA A 61 8.41 -22.36 15.56
CA ALA A 61 8.48 -21.61 14.30
C ALA A 61 9.55 -20.51 14.33
N ILE A 62 9.64 -19.76 15.44
CA ILE A 62 10.67 -18.73 15.65
C ILE A 62 12.06 -19.37 15.71
N ALA A 63 12.23 -20.45 16.47
CA ALA A 63 13.50 -21.18 16.54
C ALA A 63 13.93 -21.76 15.20
N TRP A 64 12.98 -22.11 14.32
CA TRP A 64 13.28 -22.56 12.97
C TRP A 64 13.65 -21.42 12.02
N SER A 65 13.02 -20.25 12.17
CA SER A 65 13.36 -19.06 11.38
C SER A 65 14.80 -18.59 11.59
N TRP A 66 15.32 -18.71 12.82
CA TRP A 66 16.71 -18.36 13.15
C TRP A 66 17.74 -19.39 12.68
N ARG A 67 17.30 -20.57 12.22
CA ARG A 67 18.21 -21.64 11.76
C ARG A 67 18.46 -21.58 10.24
N GLY A 68 17.81 -20.66 9.53
CA GLY A 68 17.86 -20.53 8.07
C GLY A 68 18.84 -19.49 7.52
N GLU A 69 19.58 -18.76 8.36
CA GLU A 69 20.67 -17.90 7.89
C GLU A 69 21.92 -18.75 7.62
N GLU A 70 21.92 -19.39 6.45
CA GLU A 70 23.12 -19.98 5.88
C GLU A 70 24.07 -18.82 5.52
N PRO A 71 25.26 -18.72 6.15
CA PRO A 71 26.20 -17.65 5.85
C PRO A 71 26.56 -17.71 4.36
N PRO A 72 26.57 -16.58 3.64
CA PRO A 72 26.94 -16.59 2.23
C PRO A 72 28.33 -17.22 2.08
N PRO A 73 28.53 -18.09 1.07
CA PRO A 73 29.82 -18.71 0.86
C PRO A 73 30.87 -17.61 0.73
N PRO A 74 32.06 -17.74 1.35
CA PRO A 74 33.11 -16.76 1.19
C PRO A 74 33.44 -16.68 -0.30
N VAL A 75 33.15 -15.53 -0.90
CA VAL A 75 33.53 -15.24 -2.28
C VAL A 75 35.05 -15.34 -2.32
N ALA A 76 35.56 -16.38 -2.99
CA ALA A 76 36.98 -16.52 -3.25
C ALA A 76 37.40 -15.27 -4.04
N VAL A 77 38.19 -14.41 -3.41
CA VAL A 77 38.83 -13.28 -4.09
C VAL A 77 39.76 -13.89 -5.13
N LEU A 78 39.33 -13.88 -6.40
CA LEU A 78 40.20 -14.23 -7.51
C LEU A 78 41.40 -13.27 -7.48
N PRO A 79 42.65 -13.75 -7.55
CA PRO A 79 43.78 -12.85 -7.74
C PRO A 79 43.58 -12.02 -9.03
N PRO A 80 44.03 -10.76 -9.06
CA PRO A 80 43.90 -9.94 -10.26
C PRO A 80 44.58 -10.64 -11.44
N ALA A 81 43.84 -10.80 -12.53
CA ALA A 81 44.38 -11.33 -13.78
C ALA A 81 45.51 -10.41 -14.27
N PRO A 82 46.62 -10.97 -14.81
CA PRO A 82 47.69 -10.16 -15.37
C PRO A 82 47.15 -9.33 -16.55
N PRO A 83 47.62 -8.08 -16.72
CA PRO A 83 47.19 -7.26 -17.85
C PRO A 83 47.58 -7.93 -19.17
N PRO A 84 46.75 -7.85 -20.22
CA PRO A 84 47.10 -8.34 -21.54
C PRO A 84 48.31 -7.57 -22.08
N PRO A 85 49.16 -8.20 -22.93
CA PRO A 85 50.26 -7.50 -23.57
C PRO A 85 49.73 -6.35 -24.42
N ALA A 86 50.29 -5.15 -24.21
CA ALA A 86 49.97 -3.96 -24.96
C ALA A 86 50.34 -4.16 -26.44
N LEU A 87 49.34 -4.11 -27.31
CA LEU A 87 49.55 -3.93 -28.75
C LEU A 87 50.19 -2.56 -28.98
N PRO A 88 51.14 -2.42 -29.92
CA PRO A 88 51.72 -1.11 -30.25
C PRO A 88 50.62 -0.16 -30.73
N ALA A 89 50.51 0.98 -30.05
CA ALA A 89 49.58 2.04 -30.41
C ALA A 89 49.91 2.58 -31.82
N PRO A 90 48.92 2.69 -32.73
CA PRO A 90 49.08 3.44 -33.96
C PRO A 90 49.44 4.90 -33.65
N ALA A 91 50.43 5.42 -34.37
CA ALA A 91 50.95 6.77 -34.24
C ALA A 91 49.82 7.83 -34.23
N ALA A 92 49.87 8.68 -33.21
CA ALA A 92 49.02 9.85 -33.08
C ALA A 92 49.21 10.82 -34.26
N PRO A 93 48.15 11.25 -34.95
CA PRO A 93 48.19 12.46 -35.74
C PRO A 93 48.39 13.66 -34.81
N ALA A 94 49.27 14.57 -35.24
CA ALA A 94 49.71 15.76 -34.54
C ALA A 94 48.57 16.58 -33.92
N ALA A 95 48.89 17.12 -32.74
CA ALA A 95 48.12 18.11 -31.99
C ALA A 95 47.62 19.26 -32.89
N ILE A 96 46.32 19.47 -32.91
CA ILE A 96 45.71 20.77 -33.22
C ILE A 96 45.40 21.41 -31.88
N ALA A 97 46.05 22.53 -31.59
CA ALA A 97 45.95 23.26 -30.34
C ALA A 97 44.49 23.65 -30.00
N PRO A 98 44.12 23.66 -28.70
CA PRO A 98 42.81 24.17 -28.29
C PRO A 98 42.75 25.67 -28.55
N ILE A 99 41.85 26.05 -29.45
CA ILE A 99 41.52 27.46 -29.70
C ILE A 99 40.78 27.97 -28.47
N ALA A 100 41.19 29.16 -28.03
CA ALA A 100 40.76 29.84 -26.84
C ALA A 100 39.24 29.98 -26.69
N VAL A 101 38.84 29.95 -25.42
CA VAL A 101 37.54 30.32 -24.87
C VAL A 101 36.99 31.58 -25.54
N THR A 102 35.80 31.46 -26.16
CA THR A 102 34.92 32.63 -26.33
C THR A 102 33.76 32.45 -25.36
N GLU A 103 33.80 33.23 -24.30
CA GLU A 103 32.73 33.40 -23.34
C GLU A 103 31.59 34.11 -24.08
N ALA A 104 30.48 33.40 -24.30
CA ALA A 104 29.28 34.00 -24.88
C ALA A 104 28.58 34.84 -23.79
N PRO A 105 28.33 36.14 -24.02
CA PRO A 105 27.64 36.97 -23.05
C PRO A 105 26.18 36.49 -22.86
N PRO A 106 25.62 36.60 -21.64
CA PRO A 106 24.22 36.28 -21.40
C PRO A 106 23.33 37.29 -22.12
N ALA A 107 22.61 36.84 -23.15
CA ALA A 107 21.54 37.62 -23.75
C ALA A 107 20.39 37.75 -22.74
N SER A 108 20.05 38.99 -22.46
CA SER A 108 19.08 39.46 -21.48
C SER A 108 17.66 38.93 -21.75
N PRO A 109 16.81 38.82 -20.71
CA PRO A 109 15.44 38.32 -20.84
C PRO A 109 14.60 39.25 -21.71
N VAL A 110 13.98 38.70 -22.76
CA VAL A 110 13.02 39.42 -23.60
C VAL A 110 11.76 39.70 -22.78
N ALA A 111 11.41 40.98 -22.72
CA ALA A 111 10.24 41.52 -22.04
C ALA A 111 8.94 40.88 -22.51
N ILE A 112 8.07 40.55 -21.56
CA ILE A 112 6.68 40.15 -21.80
C ILE A 112 5.92 41.39 -22.28
N ALA A 113 5.53 41.42 -23.55
CA ALA A 113 4.57 42.40 -24.04
C ALA A 113 3.15 42.00 -23.59
N PRO A 114 2.36 42.90 -22.96
CA PRO A 114 0.97 42.60 -22.67
C PRO A 114 0.18 42.60 -23.98
N MET A 115 -0.25 41.42 -24.43
CA MET A 115 -1.16 41.33 -25.56
C MET A 115 -2.55 41.81 -25.11
N ARG A 116 -2.89 43.00 -25.59
CA ARG A 116 -4.16 43.71 -25.42
C ARG A 116 -5.33 42.79 -25.80
N ALA A 117 -6.30 42.66 -24.90
CA ALA A 117 -7.57 41.99 -25.17
C ALA A 117 -8.32 42.71 -26.30
N ALA A 118 -8.66 41.97 -27.36
CA ALA A 118 -9.61 42.42 -28.37
C ALA A 118 -11.04 42.17 -27.86
N PRO A 119 -11.99 43.12 -28.02
CA PRO A 119 -13.38 42.90 -27.66
C PRO A 119 -14.06 41.98 -28.69
N PRO A 120 -14.95 41.05 -28.27
CA PRO A 120 -15.74 40.26 -29.20
C PRO A 120 -16.85 41.12 -29.86
N PRO A 121 -17.20 40.85 -31.13
CA PRO A 121 -18.30 41.53 -31.82
C PRO A 121 -19.67 41.04 -31.31
N PRO A 122 -20.75 41.85 -31.45
CA PRO A 122 -22.08 41.45 -31.02
C PRO A 122 -22.74 40.56 -32.10
N ALA A 123 -23.08 39.32 -31.73
CA ALA A 123 -24.04 38.48 -32.47
C ALA A 123 -25.24 38.25 -31.53
N ALA A 124 -26.32 39.00 -31.71
CA ALA A 124 -27.46 38.63 -32.57
C ALA A 124 -28.33 37.49 -31.97
N ALA A 125 -29.45 37.94 -31.40
CA ALA A 125 -30.76 37.28 -31.34
C ALA A 125 -30.85 35.85 -30.76
N ALA A 126 -31.31 35.80 -29.51
CA ALA A 126 -31.94 34.62 -28.93
C ALA A 126 -33.18 34.19 -29.74
N ARG A 127 -33.21 32.93 -30.14
CA ARG A 127 -34.44 32.18 -30.47
C ARG A 127 -34.54 31.00 -29.50
N PRO A 128 -35.66 30.80 -28.79
CA PRO A 128 -35.81 29.62 -27.93
C PRO A 128 -36.05 28.40 -28.80
N ALA A 129 -35.09 27.48 -28.86
CA ALA A 129 -35.32 26.12 -29.32
C ALA A 129 -35.75 25.26 -28.13
N ALA A 130 -36.81 24.49 -28.34
CA ALA A 130 -37.45 23.58 -27.38
C ALA A 130 -36.45 22.59 -26.73
N PRO A 131 -36.74 22.08 -25.52
CA PRO A 131 -35.84 21.17 -24.82
C PRO A 131 -35.82 19.80 -25.52
N ALA A 132 -34.69 19.48 -26.15
CA ALA A 132 -34.33 18.10 -26.47
C ALA A 132 -33.78 17.43 -25.19
N PRO A 133 -34.07 16.15 -24.92
CA PRO A 133 -33.65 15.50 -23.69
C PRO A 133 -32.11 15.41 -23.67
N ALA A 134 -31.51 16.06 -22.68
CA ALA A 134 -30.10 15.93 -22.37
C ALA A 134 -29.83 14.52 -21.83
N SER A 135 -29.67 13.55 -22.71
CA SER A 135 -29.12 12.24 -22.41
C SER A 135 -28.28 11.78 -23.58
N ALA A 136 -27.02 12.25 -23.65
CA ALA A 136 -25.89 11.63 -24.35
C ALA A 136 -24.74 12.65 -24.51
N ALA A 137 -24.13 13.06 -23.40
CA ALA A 137 -22.79 13.65 -23.42
C ALA A 137 -22.16 13.53 -22.03
N ALA A 138 -22.25 12.35 -21.41
CA ALA A 138 -21.40 12.04 -20.27
C ALA A 138 -20.03 11.68 -20.82
N SER A 139 -19.02 12.47 -20.46
CA SER A 139 -17.61 12.31 -20.80
C SER A 139 -17.19 10.84 -20.89
N THR A 140 -16.81 10.40 -22.09
CA THR A 140 -16.28 9.06 -22.35
C THR A 140 -14.86 8.96 -21.79
N ILE A 141 -14.74 8.93 -20.47
CA ILE A 141 -13.56 8.36 -19.82
C ILE A 141 -13.76 6.84 -19.86
N PRO A 142 -12.84 6.06 -20.44
CA PRO A 142 -12.94 4.60 -20.40
C PRO A 142 -12.95 4.15 -18.94
N ARG A 143 -14.14 3.83 -18.41
CA ARG A 143 -14.32 3.39 -17.03
C ARG A 143 -13.86 1.94 -16.95
N ILE A 144 -12.85 1.69 -16.13
CA ILE A 144 -12.44 0.33 -15.77
C ILE A 144 -13.52 -0.23 -14.84
N ALA A 145 -14.01 -1.44 -15.13
CA ALA A 145 -15.03 -2.08 -14.31
C ALA A 145 -14.50 -2.37 -12.91
N SER A 146 -15.35 -2.26 -11.89
CA SER A 146 -14.98 -2.72 -10.54
C SER A 146 -15.04 -4.25 -10.44
N LEU A 147 -14.39 -4.83 -9.43
CA LEU A 147 -14.49 -6.28 -9.15
C LEU A 147 -15.95 -6.78 -9.02
N ALA A 148 -16.86 -5.93 -8.53
CA ALA A 148 -18.28 -6.25 -8.38
C ALA A 148 -19.08 -6.22 -9.69
N GLU A 149 -18.52 -5.62 -10.74
CA GLU A 149 -19.12 -5.52 -12.08
C GLU A 149 -18.62 -6.63 -13.03
N LEU A 150 -17.60 -7.40 -12.64
CA LEU A 150 -17.15 -8.58 -13.38
C LEU A 150 -18.27 -9.64 -13.49
N PRO A 151 -18.43 -10.29 -14.65
CA PRO A 151 -19.31 -11.45 -14.82
C PRO A 151 -19.05 -12.54 -13.75
N PRO A 152 -20.10 -13.20 -13.23
CA PRO A 152 -19.98 -14.15 -12.12
C PRO A 152 -19.08 -15.36 -12.44
N GLU A 153 -18.96 -15.73 -13.71
CA GLU A 153 -18.09 -16.79 -14.22
C GLU A 153 -16.61 -16.40 -14.08
N LEU A 154 -16.27 -15.16 -14.43
CA LEU A 154 -14.91 -14.64 -14.28
C LEU A 154 -14.58 -14.42 -12.80
N ARG A 155 -15.55 -13.94 -12.01
CA ARG A 155 -15.37 -13.75 -10.56
C ARG A 155 -15.12 -15.07 -9.84
N SER A 156 -15.88 -16.11 -10.17
CA SER A 156 -15.67 -17.47 -9.62
C SER A 156 -14.37 -18.10 -10.08
N GLY A 157 -13.85 -17.68 -11.24
CA GLY A 157 -12.55 -18.10 -11.76
C GLY A 157 -11.36 -17.37 -11.16
N LEU A 158 -11.57 -16.32 -10.36
CA LEU A 158 -10.48 -15.63 -9.67
C LEU A 158 -9.98 -16.46 -8.49
N PRO A 159 -8.68 -16.77 -8.42
CA PRO A 159 -8.10 -17.39 -7.24
C PRO A 159 -8.13 -16.42 -6.06
N ALA A 160 -7.98 -16.95 -4.85
CA ALA A 160 -7.81 -16.11 -3.67
C ALA A 160 -6.50 -15.31 -3.80
N LEU A 161 -6.62 -13.98 -3.95
CA LEU A 161 -5.50 -13.05 -3.99
C LEU A 161 -5.51 -12.23 -2.70
N ALA A 162 -4.46 -12.36 -1.90
CA ALA A 162 -4.27 -11.57 -0.70
C ALA A 162 -3.38 -10.36 -1.03
N PHE A 163 -3.92 -9.15 -0.91
CA PHE A 163 -3.17 -7.91 -1.16
C PHE A 163 -2.59 -7.39 0.16
N GLY A 164 -1.26 -7.28 0.23
CA GLY A 164 -0.54 -6.84 1.43
C GLY A 164 -0.24 -5.34 1.47
N GLY A 165 -0.25 -4.68 0.31
CA GLY A 165 0.06 -3.25 0.16
C GLY A 165 0.67 -2.96 -1.20
N SER A 166 0.94 -1.68 -1.47
CA SER A 166 1.58 -1.24 -2.71
C SER A 166 2.57 -0.10 -2.49
N ILE A 167 3.53 -0.01 -3.41
CA ILE A 167 4.43 1.12 -3.55
C ILE A 167 4.11 1.75 -4.89
N TYR A 168 3.65 3.01 -4.86
CA TYR A 168 3.34 3.77 -6.05
C TYR A 168 4.48 4.72 -6.41
N SER A 169 4.79 4.80 -7.71
CA SER A 169 5.75 5.75 -8.29
C SER A 169 5.18 6.32 -9.59
N GLY A 170 5.65 7.51 -9.99
CA GLY A 170 5.36 8.05 -11.32
C GLY A 170 5.92 7.17 -12.45
N THR A 171 7.01 6.44 -12.18
CA THR A 171 7.66 5.53 -13.12
C THR A 171 7.11 4.10 -12.96
N PRO A 172 6.50 3.50 -14.00
CA PRO A 172 5.91 2.15 -13.94
C PRO A 172 6.85 1.06 -13.41
N ALA A 173 8.12 1.10 -13.81
CA ALA A 173 9.14 0.13 -13.41
C ALA A 173 9.45 0.13 -11.89
N ASN A 174 9.07 1.20 -11.18
CA ASN A 174 9.29 1.35 -9.74
C ASN A 174 7.99 1.14 -8.94
N ARG A 175 6.93 0.64 -9.57
CA ARG A 175 5.66 0.34 -8.91
C ARG A 175 5.63 -1.12 -8.50
N LEU A 176 5.26 -1.36 -7.26
CA LEU A 176 5.25 -2.70 -6.65
C LEU A 176 3.93 -2.96 -5.97
N LEU A 177 3.43 -4.18 -6.09
CA LEU A 177 2.22 -4.67 -5.41
C LEU A 177 2.56 -5.95 -4.64
N ILE A 178 2.19 -6.01 -3.37
CA ILE A 178 2.34 -7.23 -2.57
C ILE A 178 1.11 -8.09 -2.78
N VAL A 179 1.28 -9.25 -3.42
CA VAL A 179 0.21 -10.22 -3.67
C VAL A 179 0.65 -11.58 -3.13
N ASN A 180 -0.15 -12.20 -2.26
CA ASN A 180 0.16 -13.48 -1.61
C ASN A 180 1.54 -13.50 -0.92
N GLY A 181 1.98 -12.36 -0.38
CA GLY A 181 3.29 -12.20 0.26
C GLY A 181 4.46 -12.02 -0.70
N GLN A 182 4.23 -11.94 -2.01
CA GLN A 182 5.24 -11.74 -3.03
C GLN A 182 5.18 -10.32 -3.63
N LEU A 183 6.34 -9.76 -3.94
CA LEU A 183 6.49 -8.48 -4.64
C LEU A 183 6.24 -8.68 -6.13
N MET A 184 5.27 -7.95 -6.69
CA MET A 184 4.87 -8.05 -8.09
C MET A 184 4.94 -6.69 -8.79
N HIS A 185 5.30 -6.71 -10.07
CA HIS A 185 5.35 -5.55 -10.96
C HIS A 185 4.18 -5.51 -11.95
N GLU A 186 3.96 -4.34 -12.54
CA GLU A 186 3.08 -4.19 -13.70
C GLU A 186 3.53 -5.12 -14.84
N GLY A 187 2.59 -5.84 -15.43
CA GLY A 187 2.79 -6.84 -16.47
C GLY A 187 2.94 -8.28 -15.95
N GLU A 188 3.12 -8.49 -14.65
CA GLU A 188 3.33 -9.84 -14.10
C GLU A 188 2.02 -10.62 -13.91
N SER A 189 2.14 -11.95 -13.99
CA SER A 189 1.02 -12.86 -13.74
C SER A 189 0.90 -13.12 -12.24
N LEU A 190 -0.19 -12.63 -11.63
CA LEU A 190 -0.46 -12.83 -10.19
C LEU A 190 -0.96 -14.25 -9.90
N ALA A 191 -1.68 -14.83 -10.85
CA ALA A 191 -2.20 -16.19 -10.78
C ALA A 191 -2.56 -16.71 -12.19
N PRO A 192 -2.92 -18.00 -12.37
CA PRO A 192 -3.27 -18.53 -13.68
C PRO A 192 -4.41 -17.73 -14.35
N GLY A 193 -4.08 -17.05 -15.45
CA GLY A 193 -5.03 -16.25 -16.22
C GLY A 193 -5.37 -14.87 -15.63
N VAL A 194 -4.68 -14.44 -14.57
CA VAL A 194 -4.81 -13.11 -13.97
C VAL A 194 -3.47 -12.38 -14.05
N THR A 195 -3.48 -11.22 -14.69
CA THR A 195 -2.30 -10.37 -14.87
C THR A 195 -2.49 -9.03 -14.19
N LEU A 196 -1.43 -8.52 -13.58
CA LEU A 196 -1.39 -7.15 -13.06
C LEU A 196 -1.08 -6.23 -14.23
N GLU A 197 -1.99 -5.35 -14.59
CA GLU A 197 -1.78 -4.45 -15.73
C GLU A 197 -1.20 -3.10 -15.27
N GLN A 198 -1.75 -2.55 -14.20
CA GLN A 198 -1.37 -1.22 -13.73
C GLN A 198 -1.56 -1.09 -12.23
N ILE A 199 -0.62 -0.42 -11.57
CA ILE A 199 -0.71 -0.04 -10.15
C ILE A 199 -1.01 1.46 -10.10
N LYS A 200 -2.15 1.81 -9.53
CA LYS A 200 -2.58 3.18 -9.22
C LYS A 200 -2.29 3.50 -7.75
N PRO A 201 -2.34 4.79 -7.34
CA PRO A 201 -2.05 5.17 -5.95
C PRO A 201 -2.95 4.53 -4.88
N LYS A 202 -4.16 4.11 -5.24
CA LYS A 202 -5.18 3.55 -4.32
C LYS A 202 -5.87 2.30 -4.87
N ALA A 203 -5.39 1.79 -6.01
CA ALA A 203 -6.04 0.70 -6.71
C ALA A 203 -5.02 -0.06 -7.57
N ALA A 204 -5.31 -1.30 -7.90
CA ALA A 204 -4.64 -2.03 -8.96
C ALA A 204 -5.64 -2.35 -10.07
N VAL A 205 -5.19 -2.27 -11.33
CA VAL A 205 -5.92 -2.73 -12.50
C VAL A 205 -5.38 -4.10 -12.85
N LEU A 206 -6.26 -5.09 -12.84
CA LEU A 206 -5.97 -6.47 -13.16
C LEU A 206 -6.71 -6.84 -14.44
N ASN A 207 -6.19 -7.82 -15.15
CA ASN A 207 -6.83 -8.39 -16.33
C ASN A 207 -6.99 -9.89 -16.15
N ILE A 208 -8.23 -10.36 -16.24
CA ILE A 208 -8.58 -11.78 -16.29
C ILE A 208 -9.17 -12.12 -17.65
N ARG A 209 -8.50 -13.01 -18.41
CA ARG A 209 -8.99 -13.50 -19.72
C ARG A 209 -9.42 -12.38 -20.70
N GLY A 210 -8.77 -11.22 -20.66
CA GLY A 210 -9.07 -10.06 -21.51
C GLY A 210 -10.02 -9.03 -20.88
N GLN A 211 -10.60 -9.33 -19.71
CA GLN A 211 -11.44 -8.40 -18.97
C GLN A 211 -10.62 -7.63 -17.93
N ARG A 212 -10.52 -6.32 -18.09
CA ARG A 212 -9.89 -5.41 -17.12
C ARG A 212 -10.86 -5.08 -15.99
N PHE A 213 -10.35 -5.12 -14.77
CA PHE A 213 -11.07 -4.70 -13.58
C PHE A 213 -10.15 -4.02 -12.58
N GLU A 214 -10.69 -3.12 -11.76
CA GLU A 214 -9.95 -2.49 -10.68
C GLU A 214 -10.32 -3.07 -9.31
N ILE A 215 -9.30 -3.11 -8.45
CA ILE A 215 -9.43 -3.46 -7.04
C ILE A 215 -8.81 -2.37 -6.18
N GLY A 216 -9.46 -2.00 -5.08
CA GLY A 216 -8.90 -1.08 -4.08
C GLY A 216 -7.80 -1.76 -3.28
N LEU A 217 -6.76 -1.00 -2.94
CA LEU A 217 -5.59 -1.45 -2.18
C LEU A 217 -5.56 -0.87 -0.77
#